data_AF-A0A937QHA1-F1
#
_entry.id   AF-A0A937QHA1-F1
#
_cell.length_a   1.000
_cell.length_b   1.000
_cell.length_c   1.000
_cell.angle_alpha   90.00
_cell.angle_beta   90.00
_cell.angle_gamma   90.00
#
_symmetry.space_group_name_H-M   'P 1'
#
loop_
_entity.id
_entity.type
_entity.pdbx_description
1 polymer ?
#
loop_
_entity_poly.entity_id
_entity_poly.type
_entity_poly.pdbx_seq_one_letter_code
_entity_poly.pdbx_strand_id
1 'polypeptide(L)' 'MKEHNFYATIGLKALKRAAEKVSENARKNNLKIPIWENGRIEYLIPEISTEQRDGEDEKPML' A
#
# COMPACT_ATOMS: atom_id res chain seq x y z
N MET A 1 -24.38 -16.78 4.37
CA MET A 1 -23.80 -15.53 3.83
C MET A 1 -22.62 -14.95 4.64
N LYS A 2 -22.50 -15.17 5.97
CA LYS A 2 -21.43 -14.55 6.78
C LYS A 2 -20.01 -15.08 6.50
N GLU A 3 -19.86 -16.36 6.15
CA GLU A 3 -18.53 -16.99 5.98
C GLU A 3 -17.81 -16.60 4.68
N HIS A 4 -18.55 -16.40 3.58
CA HIS A 4 -17.97 -15.97 2.29
C HIS A 4 -17.30 -14.59 2.41
N ASN A 5 -17.84 -13.72 3.28
CA ASN A 5 -17.27 -12.40 3.55
C ASN A 5 -15.95 -12.47 4.33
N PHE A 6 -15.74 -13.51 5.15
CA PHE A 6 -14.52 -13.65 5.95
C PHE A 6 -13.30 -13.92 5.05
N TYR A 7 -13.38 -14.95 4.20
CA TYR A 7 -12.29 -15.28 3.28
C TYR A 7 -12.05 -14.19 2.25
N ALA A 8 -13.11 -13.55 1.74
CA ALA A 8 -12.97 -12.39 0.87
C ALA A 8 -12.24 -11.23 1.56
N THR A 9 -12.52 -10.98 2.84
CA THR A 9 -11.85 -9.94 3.63
C THR A 9 -10.38 -10.27 3.85
N ILE A 10 -10.05 -11.52 4.18
CA ILE A 10 -8.65 -11.95 4.34
C ILE A 10 -7.90 -11.85 3.02
N GLY A 11 -8.50 -12.30 1.92
CA GLY A 11 -7.92 -12.20 0.59
C GLY A 11 -7.64 -10.76 0.19
N LEU A 12 -8.60 -9.85 0.41
CA LEU A 12 -8.41 -8.42 0.14
C LEU A 12 -7.28 -7.82 1.00
N LYS A 13 -7.19 -8.19 2.29
CA LYS A 13 -6.09 -7.73 3.15
C LYS A 13 -4.73 -8.25 2.67
N ALA A 14 -4.65 -9.51 2.26
CA ALA A 14 -3.43 -10.09 1.72
C ALA A 14 -3.00 -9.41 0.42
N LEU A 15 -3.96 -9.16 -0.49
CA LEU A 15 -3.72 -8.46 -1.74
C LEU A 15 -3.19 -7.05 -1.51
N LYS A 16 -3.80 -6.29 -0.59
CA LYS A 16 -3.35 -4.93 -0.24
C LYS A 16 -1.90 -4.92 0.26
N ARG A 17 -1.53 -5.86 1.14
CA ARG A 17 -0.15 -5.99 1.64
C ARG A 17 0.84 -6.35 0.53
N ALA A 18 0.46 -7.25 -0.37
CA ALA A 18 1.30 -7.61 -1.51
C ALA A 18 1.52 -6.40 -2.45
N ALA A 19 0.44 -5.66 -2.75
CA ALA A 19 0.52 -4.45 -3.58
C ALA A 19 1.40 -3.37 -2.93
N GLU A 20 1.28 -3.16 -1.62
CA GLU A 20 2.14 -2.23 -0.87
C GLU A 20 3.61 -2.63 -0.94
N LYS A 21 3.91 -3.94 -0.84
CA LYS A 21 5.30 -4.42 -0.94
C LYS A 21 5.90 -4.22 -2.33
N VAL A 22 5.11 -4.46 -3.37
CA VAL A 22 5.53 -4.22 -4.77
C VAL A 22 5.78 -2.73 -4.98
N SER A 23 4.90 -1.86 -4.48
CA SER A 23 5.06 -0.40 -4.52
C SER A 23 6.34 0.07 -3.82
N GLU A 24 6.60 -0.44 -2.60
CA GLU A 24 7.80 -0.12 -1.85
C GLU A 24 9.08 -0.54 -2.60
N ASN A 25 9.10 -1.76 -3.15
CA ASN A 25 10.24 -2.27 -3.92
C ASN A 25 10.45 -1.48 -5.21
N ALA A 26 9.38 -1.14 -5.93
CA ALA A 26 9.47 -0.34 -7.14
C ALA A 26 10.07 1.04 -6.83
N ARG A 27 9.61 1.68 -5.75
CA ARG A 27 10.17 2.96 -5.27
C ARG A 27 11.66 2.86 -4.95
N LYS A 28 12.08 1.85 -4.17
CA LYS A 28 13.49 1.64 -3.80
C LYS A 28 14.42 1.48 -5.01
N ASN A 29 13.90 0.94 -6.11
CA ASN A 29 14.65 0.67 -7.33
C ASN A 29 14.36 1.68 -8.45
N ASN A 30 13.63 2.77 -8.16
CA ASN A 30 13.20 3.76 -9.15
C ASN A 30 12.48 3.14 -10.37
N LEU A 31 11.67 2.11 -10.13
CA LEU A 31 10.89 1.40 -11.14
C LEU A 31 9.48 1.99 -11.22
N LYS A 32 8.93 2.04 -12.44
CA LYS A 32 7.54 2.41 -12.68
C LYS A 32 6.64 1.19 -12.56
N ILE A 33 5.44 1.38 -12.02
CA ILE A 33 4.41 0.34 -11.97
C ILE A 33 3.37 0.62 -13.06
N PRO A 34 3.03 -0.36 -13.90
CA PRO A 34 1.91 -0.24 -14.83
C PRO A 34 0.58 -0.30 -14.06
N ILE A 35 -0.25 0.70 -14.25
CA ILE A 35 -1.61 0.79 -13.69
C ILE A 35 -2.57 0.89 -14.87
N TRP A 36 -3.66 0.11 -14.81
CA TRP A 36 -4.73 0.24 -15.79
C TRP A 36 -5.67 1.35 -15.36
N GLU A 37 -5.71 2.44 -16.13
CA GLU A 37 -6.55 3.60 -15.85
C GLU A 37 -7.15 4.12 -17.16
N ASN A 38 -8.45 4.44 -17.15
CA ASN A 38 -9.16 4.99 -18.31
C ASN A 38 -9.00 4.19 -19.62
N GLY A 39 -8.94 2.86 -19.53
CA GLY A 39 -8.86 1.96 -20.68
C GLY A 39 -7.46 1.84 -21.32
N ARG A 40 -6.42 2.32 -20.64
CA ARG A 40 -5.02 2.21 -21.06
C ARG A 40 -4.11 1.88 -19.89
N ILE A 41 -2.88 1.47 -20.19
CA ILE A 41 -1.83 1.28 -19.19
C ILE A 41 -1.08 2.61 -19.01
N GLU A 42 -1.06 3.12 -17.79
CA GLU A 42 -0.26 4.26 -17.36
C GLU A 42 0.88 3.78 -16.47
N TYR A 43 2.06 4.41 -16.56
CA TYR A 43 3.22 4.02 -15.78
C TYR A 43 3.50 5.10 -14.72
N LEU A 44 3.11 4.82 -13.48
CA LEU A 44 3.31 5.75 -12.37
C LEU A 44 4.55 5.39 -11.56
N ILE A 45 5.27 6.41 -11.09
CA ILE A 45 6.24 6.25 -10.00
C ILE A 45 5.41 6.30 -8.71
N PRO A 46 5.50 5.29 -7.83
CA PRO A 46 4.73 5.32 -6.59
C PRO A 46 5.13 6.52 -5.74
N GLU A 47 4.20 7.44 -5.51
CA GLU A 47 4.42 8.64 -4.71
C GLU A 47 4.75 8.30 -3.25
N ILE A 48 5.57 9.13 -2.62
CA ILE A 48 5.88 9.01 -1.20
C ILE A 48 4.68 9.59 -0.44
N SER A 49 3.96 8.77 0.33
CA SER A 49 3.11 9.32 1.37
C SER A 49 4.02 10.05 2.37
N THR A 50 3.90 11.39 2.42
CA THR A 50 4.58 12.23 3.39
C THR A 50 3.80 12.33 4.70
N GLU A 51 2.78 11.49 4.90
CA GLU A 51 2.13 11.35 6.20
C GLU A 51 3.17 10.79 7.18
N GLN A 52 3.80 11.68 7.94
CA GLN A 52 4.44 11.31 9.19
C GLN A 52 3.35 10.66 10.03
N ARG A 53 3.46 9.35 10.26
CA ARG A 53 2.82 8.76 11.45
C ARG A 53 3.39 9.56 12.60
N ASP A 54 2.55 10.36 13.26
CA ASP A 54 2.94 11.07 14.48
C ASP A 54 3.74 10.08 15.34
N GLY A 55 4.98 10.44 15.62
CA GLY A 55 5.82 9.63 16.48
C GLY A 55 5.09 9.48 17.80
N GLU A 56 4.84 8.24 18.20
CA GLU A 56 4.72 7.88 19.62
C GLU A 56 6.09 8.11 20.30
N ASP A 57 6.58 9.35 20.25
CA ASP A 57 7.54 9.86 21.21
C ASP A 57 6.69 10.49 22.32
N GLU A 58 6.05 9.62 23.13
CA GLU A 58 5.63 10.02 24.47
C GLU A 58 6.89 10.29 25.31
N LYS A 59 7.42 11.50 25.20
CA LYS A 59 8.34 12.11 26.18
C LYS A 59 7.51 12.89 27.22
N PRO A 60 8.09 13.24 28.38
CA PRO A 60 8.82 12.44 29.36
C PRO A 60 8.06 12.48 30.71
N MET A 61 8.29 11.56 31.64
CA MET A 61 7.89 11.80 33.04
C MET A 61 9.11 11.79 33.96
N LEU A 62 9.30 12.98 34.54
CA LEU A 62 10.17 13.45 35.62
C LEU A 62 10.79 12.39 36.54
#